data_AF-A0A1L7RNC2-F1
#
_entry.id   AF-A0A1L7RNC2-F1
#
_cell.length_a   1.000
_cell.length_b   1.000
_cell.length_c   1.000
_cell.angle_alpha   90.00
_cell.angle_beta   90.00
_cell.angle_gamma   90.00
#
_symmetry.space_group_name_H-M   'P 1'
#
loop_
_entity.id
_entity.type
_entity.pdbx_description
1 polymer ?
#
loop_
_entity_poly.entity_id
_entity_poly.type
_entity_poly.pdbx_seq_one_letter_code
_entity_poly.pdbx_strand_id
1 'polypeptide(L)'
;MTATATTTAPPTVSFAVEGVPETEGSTRAFPTRSGGVRVTHTKQSALEGWRARVRAASLAAAVQARWPLGYDGPVEVRATFYLPRPARPRFAVPAVKPDLDKLERAVGDALAEVRRGGYVAQRGMLREDSRIVRWQSAKEYVDGEAVVSPGAAIAVLPITEETPHGTSA
;
A
#
# COMPACT_ATOMS: atom_id res chain seq x y z
N MET A 1 42.99 9.08 2.43
CA MET A 1 42.26 8.78 1.19
C MET A 1 40.84 8.41 1.59
N THR A 2 39.88 9.33 1.45
CA THR A 2 38.48 9.07 1.82
C THR A 2 37.77 8.59 0.56
N ALA A 3 37.32 7.33 0.55
CA ALA A 3 36.52 6.80 -0.54
C ALA A 3 35.11 7.41 -0.44
N THR A 4 34.73 8.20 -1.45
CA THR A 4 33.36 8.69 -1.60
C THR A 4 32.49 7.49 -1.97
N ALA A 5 31.70 6.98 -1.02
CA ALA A 5 30.69 5.98 -1.32
C ALA A 5 29.57 6.64 -2.11
N THR A 6 29.51 6.39 -3.41
CA THR A 6 28.35 6.72 -4.24
C THR A 6 27.20 5.81 -3.79
N THR A 7 26.37 6.27 -2.85
CA THR A 7 25.12 5.59 -2.51
C THR A 7 24.20 5.68 -3.72
N THR A 8 24.26 4.67 -4.58
CA THR A 8 23.27 4.47 -5.64
C THR A 8 21.94 4.21 -4.97
N ALA A 9 20.92 4.95 -5.38
CA ALA A 9 19.56 4.77 -4.88
C ALA A 9 19.10 3.33 -5.08
N PRO A 10 18.20 2.81 -4.22
CA PRO A 10 17.70 1.47 -4.42
C PRO A 10 16.95 1.38 -5.77
N PRO A 11 16.80 0.18 -6.34
CA PRO A 11 16.07 0.02 -7.60
C PRO A 11 14.56 0.18 -7.39
N THR A 12 13.80 0.52 -8.41
CA THR A 12 12.33 0.36 -8.36
C THR A 12 11.96 -1.11 -8.15
N VAL A 13 10.98 -1.36 -7.28
CA VAL A 13 10.43 -2.70 -7.03
C VAL A 13 8.97 -2.72 -7.42
N SER A 14 8.56 -3.72 -8.20
CA SER A 14 7.16 -3.94 -8.58
C SER A 14 6.72 -5.35 -8.20
N PHE A 15 5.48 -5.48 -7.74
CA PHE A 15 4.91 -6.75 -7.32
C PHE A 15 3.38 -6.76 -7.46
N ALA A 16 2.83 -7.97 -7.57
CA ALA A 16 1.39 -8.21 -7.57
C ALA A 16 0.96 -8.81 -6.23
N VAL A 17 -0.25 -8.47 -5.79
CA VAL A 17 -0.87 -9.00 -4.57
C VAL A 17 -2.20 -9.63 -4.96
N GLU A 18 -2.36 -10.92 -4.68
CA GLU A 18 -3.60 -11.63 -4.94
C GLU A 18 -4.66 -11.44 -3.83
N GLY A 19 -5.93 -11.53 -4.24
CA GLY A 19 -7.09 -11.48 -3.36
C GLY A 19 -7.75 -10.11 -3.32
N VAL A 20 -8.99 -10.06 -2.82
CA VAL A 20 -9.78 -8.81 -2.82
C VAL A 20 -9.09 -7.75 -1.94
N PRO A 21 -8.81 -6.54 -2.48
CA PRO A 21 -8.30 -5.43 -1.68
C PRO A 21 -9.26 -5.03 -0.57
N GLU A 22 -8.73 -4.77 0.64
CA GLU A 22 -9.52 -4.37 1.81
C GLU A 22 -9.01 -3.04 2.40
N THR A 23 -9.94 -2.26 2.95
CA THR A 23 -9.70 -0.87 3.40
C THR A 23 -9.30 -0.78 4.86
N GLU A 24 -8.37 0.12 5.18
CA GLU A 24 -8.07 0.53 6.55
C GLU A 24 -9.09 1.55 7.08
N GLY A 25 -9.41 1.50 8.39
CA GLY A 25 -10.31 2.46 9.05
C GLY A 25 -11.82 2.31 8.78
N SER A 26 -12.33 1.10 8.54
CA SER A 26 -13.79 0.84 8.45
C SER A 26 -14.50 0.84 9.82
N THR A 27 -14.05 1.69 10.73
CA THR A 27 -14.47 1.75 12.12
C THR A 27 -15.91 2.22 12.21
N ARG A 28 -16.78 1.41 12.81
CA ARG A 28 -18.18 1.77 13.11
C ARG A 28 -18.34 1.99 14.60
N ALA A 29 -18.73 3.21 14.98
CA ALA A 29 -19.10 3.57 16.35
C ALA A 29 -20.60 3.32 16.55
N PHE A 30 -20.94 2.49 17.53
CA PHE A 30 -22.33 2.23 17.94
C PHE A 30 -22.54 2.78 19.36
N PRO A 31 -23.58 3.60 19.60
CA PRO A 31 -23.90 4.02 20.97
C PRO A 31 -24.33 2.81 21.80
N THR A 32 -23.85 2.70 23.05
CA THR A 32 -24.28 1.68 24.01
C THR A 32 -25.46 2.19 24.83
N ARG A 33 -26.34 1.28 25.28
CA ARG A 33 -27.47 1.63 26.17
C ARG A 33 -27.04 2.24 27.51
N SER A 34 -25.76 2.12 27.88
CA SER A 34 -25.16 2.63 29.11
C SER A 34 -24.43 3.97 28.93
N GLY A 35 -24.58 4.66 27.78
CA GLY A 35 -24.02 5.99 27.55
C GLY A 35 -22.57 6.01 27.04
N GLY A 36 -22.03 4.87 26.58
CA GLY A 36 -20.72 4.76 25.95
C GLY A 36 -20.78 4.60 24.43
N VAL A 37 -19.63 4.58 23.77
CA VAL A 37 -19.50 4.30 22.33
C VAL A 37 -18.74 2.98 22.14
N ARG A 38 -19.38 1.98 21.52
CA ARG A 38 -18.73 0.74 21.10
C ARG A 38 -18.19 0.90 19.69
N VAL A 39 -16.89 1.02 19.60
CA VAL A 39 -16.15 1.06 18.36
C VAL A 39 -15.93 -0.38 17.87
N THR A 40 -16.36 -0.70 16.65
CA THR A 40 -16.20 -2.04 16.06
C THR A 40 -15.58 -1.95 14.67
N HIS A 41 -14.56 -2.79 14.46
CA HIS A 41 -13.93 -2.99 13.15
C HIS A 41 -14.68 -4.10 12.42
N THR A 42 -15.58 -3.74 11.51
CA THR A 42 -16.49 -4.70 10.84
C THR A 42 -15.74 -5.70 9.93
N LYS A 43 -14.43 -5.52 9.70
CA LYS A 43 -13.60 -6.32 8.77
C LYS A 43 -12.16 -6.55 9.23
N GLN A 44 -11.88 -6.53 10.53
CA GLN A 44 -10.51 -6.54 11.04
C GLN A 44 -9.66 -7.71 10.54
N SER A 45 -10.20 -8.94 10.57
CA SER A 45 -9.46 -10.13 10.12
C SER A 45 -9.18 -10.13 8.61
N ALA A 46 -10.13 -9.63 7.80
CA ALA A 46 -9.98 -9.53 6.35
C ALA A 46 -8.89 -8.50 5.99
N LEU A 47 -8.88 -7.36 6.69
CA LEU A 47 -7.86 -6.32 6.56
C LEU A 47 -6.47 -6.80 7.02
N GLU A 48 -6.39 -7.52 8.14
CA GLU A 48 -5.14 -8.15 8.60
C GLU A 48 -4.62 -9.17 7.57
N GLY A 49 -5.50 -10.01 7.03
CA GLY A 49 -5.15 -10.95 5.96
C GLY A 49 -4.68 -10.25 4.68
N TRP A 50 -5.34 -9.16 4.28
CA TRP A 50 -4.91 -8.34 3.15
C TRP A 50 -3.53 -7.73 3.37
N ARG A 51 -3.30 -7.07 4.52
CA ARG A 51 -1.99 -6.49 4.86
C ARG A 51 -0.89 -7.55 4.93
N ALA A 52 -1.19 -8.74 5.44
CA ALA A 52 -0.24 -9.84 5.46
C ALA A 52 0.17 -10.27 4.03
N ARG A 53 -0.78 -10.34 3.08
CA ARG A 53 -0.48 -10.65 1.68
C ARG A 53 0.36 -9.56 1.01
N VAL A 54 0.00 -8.29 1.19
CA VAL A 54 0.78 -7.15 0.67
C VAL A 54 2.21 -7.19 1.21
N ARG A 55 2.37 -7.38 2.53
CA ARG A 55 3.69 -7.48 3.17
C ARG A 55 4.50 -8.66 2.63
N ALA A 56 3.90 -9.83 2.49
CA ALA A 56 4.59 -11.01 1.98
C ALA A 56 5.11 -10.79 0.54
N ALA A 57 4.26 -10.25 -0.35
CA ALA A 57 4.62 -9.96 -1.73
C ALA A 57 5.71 -8.88 -1.83
N SER A 58 5.60 -7.80 -1.05
CA SER A 58 6.57 -6.71 -1.06
C SER A 58 7.95 -7.17 -0.55
N LEU A 59 8.00 -7.97 0.52
CA LEU A 59 9.26 -8.51 1.05
C LEU A 59 9.92 -9.49 0.06
N ALA A 60 9.14 -10.34 -0.60
CA ALA A 60 9.66 -11.26 -1.61
C ALA A 60 10.28 -10.49 -2.79
N ALA A 61 9.57 -9.49 -3.30
CA ALA A 61 10.05 -8.65 -4.40
C ALA A 61 11.26 -7.80 -3.99
N ALA A 62 11.26 -7.28 -2.76
CA ALA A 62 12.39 -6.53 -2.20
C ALA A 62 13.66 -7.39 -2.13
N VAL A 63 13.57 -8.63 -1.67
CA VAL A 63 14.71 -9.57 -1.65
C VAL A 63 15.22 -9.84 -3.07
N GLN A 64 14.32 -10.12 -4.02
CA GLN A 64 14.69 -10.36 -5.43
C GLN A 64 15.40 -9.16 -6.05
N ALA A 65 14.93 -7.95 -5.77
CA ALA A 65 15.50 -6.71 -6.28
C ALA A 65 16.71 -6.20 -5.48
N ARG A 66 17.10 -6.88 -4.39
CA ARG A 66 18.11 -6.40 -3.42
C ARG A 66 17.76 -5.01 -2.86
N TRP A 67 16.48 -4.74 -2.67
CA TRP A 67 16.00 -3.55 -1.96
C TRP A 67 16.30 -3.66 -0.45
N PRO A 68 16.80 -2.59 0.18
CA PRO A 68 17.08 -2.59 1.62
C PRO A 68 15.78 -2.63 2.44
N LEU A 69 15.57 -3.70 3.20
CA LEU A 69 14.41 -3.81 4.08
C LEU A 69 14.47 -2.79 5.22
N GLY A 70 13.33 -2.16 5.52
CA GLY A 70 13.27 -1.03 6.44
C GLY A 70 13.88 0.24 5.84
N TYR A 71 13.78 0.44 4.52
CA TYR A 71 14.30 1.62 3.84
C TYR A 71 13.74 2.91 4.46
N ASP A 72 14.65 3.84 4.77
CA ASP A 72 14.36 5.08 5.52
C ASP A 72 14.58 6.33 4.65
N GLY A 73 14.30 6.22 3.35
CA GLY A 73 14.33 7.33 2.40
C GLY A 73 12.95 7.57 1.75
N PRO A 74 12.76 8.71 1.09
CA PRO A 74 11.48 9.05 0.46
C PRO A 74 11.18 8.13 -0.72
N VAL A 75 9.92 7.73 -0.85
CA VAL A 75 9.42 6.90 -1.95
C VAL A 75 8.14 7.46 -2.56
N GLU A 76 7.95 7.14 -3.83
CA GLU A 76 6.65 7.15 -4.50
C GLU A 76 6.07 5.73 -4.49
N VAL A 77 4.77 5.61 -4.20
CA VAL A 77 4.04 4.36 -4.36
C VAL A 77 3.05 4.50 -5.51
N ARG A 78 3.14 3.58 -6.48
CA ARG A 78 2.15 3.41 -7.54
C ARG A 78 1.31 2.20 -7.22
N ALA A 79 -0.02 2.32 -7.28
CA ALA A 79 -0.92 1.22 -6.94
C ALA A 79 -2.19 1.21 -7.80
N THR A 80 -2.37 0.15 -8.59
CA THR A 80 -3.65 -0.12 -9.26
C THR A 80 -4.36 -1.23 -8.51
N PHE A 81 -5.55 -0.93 -7.98
CA PHE A 81 -6.40 -1.88 -7.26
C PHE A 81 -7.45 -2.47 -8.19
N TYR A 82 -7.45 -3.79 -8.35
CA TYR A 82 -8.39 -4.52 -9.19
C TYR A 82 -9.54 -5.05 -8.34
N LEU A 83 -10.74 -4.54 -8.61
CA LEU A 83 -11.95 -4.83 -7.86
C LEU A 83 -12.91 -5.71 -8.67
N PRO A 84 -13.65 -6.62 -8.02
CA PRO A 84 -14.67 -7.39 -8.72
C PRO A 84 -15.74 -6.46 -9.32
N ARG A 85 -16.07 -6.68 -10.58
CA ARG A 85 -17.17 -5.95 -11.23
C ARG A 85 -18.50 -6.40 -10.61
N PRO A 86 -19.32 -5.48 -10.08
CA PRO A 86 -20.64 -5.85 -9.60
C PRO A 86 -21.52 -6.25 -10.78
N ALA A 87 -22.50 -7.13 -10.55
CA ALA A 87 -23.40 -7.62 -11.61
C ALA A 87 -24.17 -6.51 -12.34
N ARG A 88 -24.42 -5.37 -11.65
CA ARG A 88 -25.09 -4.19 -12.21
C ARG A 88 -24.30 -2.93 -11.82
N PRO A 89 -23.22 -2.60 -12.54
CA PRO A 89 -22.41 -1.44 -12.21
C PRO A 89 -23.16 -0.14 -12.56
N ARG A 90 -23.10 0.85 -11.67
CA ARG A 90 -23.65 2.18 -11.94
C ARG A 90 -22.79 2.97 -12.94
N PHE A 91 -21.49 2.71 -12.97
CA PHE A 91 -20.51 3.42 -13.79
C PHE A 91 -19.58 2.41 -14.48
N ALA A 92 -18.99 2.77 -15.61
CA ALA A 92 -18.05 1.90 -16.33
C ALA A 92 -16.78 1.60 -15.50
N VAL A 93 -16.35 2.58 -14.70
CA VAL A 93 -15.21 2.53 -13.77
C VAL A 93 -15.67 2.34 -12.32
N PRO A 94 -14.83 1.83 -11.41
CA PRO A 94 -15.18 1.52 -10.01
C PRO A 94 -15.32 2.75 -9.11
N ALA A 95 -16.29 3.61 -9.42
CA ALA A 95 -16.78 4.70 -8.58
C ALA A 95 -17.74 4.18 -7.49
N VAL A 96 -17.28 3.16 -6.75
CA VAL A 96 -17.96 2.52 -5.63
C VAL A 96 -16.95 2.19 -4.53
N LYS A 97 -17.44 1.84 -3.33
CA LYS A 97 -16.58 1.30 -2.27
C LYS A 97 -15.84 0.05 -2.78
N PRO A 98 -14.61 -0.21 -2.32
CA PRO A 98 -13.82 0.55 -1.33
C PRO A 98 -13.34 1.94 -1.78
N ASP A 99 -13.16 2.86 -0.82
CA ASP A 99 -12.60 4.20 -1.05
C ASP A 99 -11.09 4.09 -1.34
N LEU A 100 -10.58 4.83 -2.33
CA LEU A 100 -9.21 4.67 -2.83
C LEU A 100 -8.15 5.03 -1.76
N ASP A 101 -8.34 6.14 -1.05
CA ASP A 101 -7.48 6.60 0.04
C ASP A 101 -7.34 5.55 1.17
N LYS A 102 -8.40 4.77 1.43
CA LYS A 102 -8.36 3.72 2.46
C LYS A 102 -7.65 2.46 2.00
N LEU A 103 -7.62 2.21 0.68
CA LEU A 103 -6.81 1.14 0.10
C LEU A 103 -5.33 1.53 0.13
N GLU A 104 -5.00 2.78 -0.21
CA GLU A 104 -3.65 3.34 -0.07
C GLU A 104 -3.15 3.20 1.36
N ARG A 105 -3.98 3.60 2.33
CA ARG A 105 -3.62 3.52 3.76
C ARG A 105 -3.36 2.08 4.22
N ALA A 106 -4.15 1.11 3.74
CA ALA A 106 -3.91 -0.31 4.03
C ALA A 106 -2.58 -0.81 3.42
N VAL A 107 -2.21 -0.33 2.23
CA VAL A 107 -0.91 -0.63 1.60
C VAL A 107 0.23 0.03 2.37
N GLY A 108 0.10 1.30 2.74
CA GLY A 108 1.09 2.03 3.55
C GLY A 108 1.42 1.29 4.85
N ASP A 109 0.40 0.94 5.64
CA ASP A 109 0.54 0.15 6.86
C ASP A 109 1.25 -1.20 6.64
N ALA A 110 0.98 -1.85 5.50
CA ALA A 110 1.57 -3.15 5.17
C ALA A 110 3.04 -3.05 4.73
N LEU A 111 3.42 -1.94 4.08
CA LEU A 111 4.81 -1.68 3.66
C LEU A 111 5.71 -1.29 4.84
N ALA A 112 5.15 -0.63 5.86
CA ALA A 112 5.87 -0.17 7.04
C ALA A 112 6.31 -1.30 7.99
N GLU A 113 7.39 -1.09 8.74
CA GLU A 113 7.73 -1.92 9.90
C GLU A 113 6.68 -1.78 11.00
N VAL A 114 6.38 -2.87 11.68
CA VAL A 114 5.65 -2.81 12.95
C VAL A 114 6.66 -2.85 14.07
N ARG A 115 6.72 -1.78 14.87
CA ARG A 115 7.63 -1.67 16.01
C ARG A 115 6.87 -1.79 17.32
N ARG A 116 7.45 -2.50 18.31
CA ARG A 116 6.92 -2.62 19.67
C ARG A 116 8.08 -2.46 20.64
N GLY A 117 7.95 -1.60 21.66
CA GLY A 117 9.00 -1.45 22.67
C GLY A 117 10.41 -1.17 22.12
N GLY A 118 10.52 -0.44 21.00
CA GLY A 118 11.79 -0.10 20.36
C GLY A 118 12.34 -1.14 19.36
N TYR A 119 11.85 -2.38 19.36
CA TYR A 119 12.27 -3.43 18.42
C TYR A 119 11.30 -3.59 17.25
N VAL A 120 11.79 -4.16 16.14
CA VAL A 120 10.97 -4.50 14.96
C VAL A 120 10.24 -5.81 15.24
N ALA A 121 8.93 -5.73 15.47
CA ALA A 121 8.05 -6.88 15.68
C ALA A 121 7.66 -7.54 14.35
N GLN A 122 7.49 -6.76 13.28
CA GLN A 122 7.31 -7.27 11.92
C GLN A 122 8.11 -6.42 10.95
N ARG A 123 8.90 -7.07 10.11
CA ARG A 123 9.74 -6.40 9.12
C ARG A 123 8.87 -5.80 8.00
N GLY A 124 9.24 -4.62 7.55
CA GLY A 124 8.64 -3.90 6.44
C GLY A 124 9.64 -3.65 5.33
N MET A 125 9.11 -3.28 4.17
CA MET A 125 9.92 -2.76 3.06
C MET A 125 10.42 -1.35 3.38
N LEU A 126 9.60 -0.55 4.06
CA LEU A 126 9.88 0.80 4.53
C LEU A 126 10.00 0.83 6.05
N ARG A 127 10.78 1.77 6.58
CA ARG A 127 10.89 2.04 8.02
C ARG A 127 9.54 2.40 8.64
N GLU A 128 8.82 3.30 7.99
CA GLU A 128 7.48 3.78 8.35
C GLU A 128 6.77 4.25 7.07
N ASP A 129 5.44 4.34 7.12
CA ASP A 129 4.59 4.75 5.99
C ASP A 129 4.74 6.23 5.63
N SER A 130 5.20 7.08 6.58
CA SER A 130 5.52 8.49 6.32
C SER A 130 6.68 8.70 5.33
N ARG A 131 7.38 7.63 4.93
CA ARG A 131 8.34 7.66 3.82
C ARG A 131 7.67 7.72 2.45
N ILE A 132 6.38 7.44 2.36
CA ILE A 132 5.60 7.57 1.12
C ILE A 132 5.21 9.04 0.97
N VAL A 133 5.93 9.77 0.12
CA VAL A 133 5.72 11.21 -0.09
C VAL A 133 4.93 11.51 -1.36
N ARG A 134 4.73 10.50 -2.23
CA ARG A 134 3.92 10.59 -3.45
C ARG A 134 3.13 9.31 -3.65
N TRP A 135 1.88 9.48 -4.05
CA TRP A 135 1.01 8.39 -4.48
C TRP A 135 0.60 8.60 -5.93
N GLN A 136 0.57 7.52 -6.71
CA GLN A 136 -0.14 7.44 -7.98
C GLN A 136 -1.02 6.19 -7.95
N SER A 137 -2.33 6.37 -7.79
CA SER A 137 -3.21 5.25 -7.50
C SER A 137 -4.48 5.27 -8.36
N ALA A 138 -5.01 4.08 -8.61
CA ALA A 138 -6.23 3.91 -9.38
C ALA A 138 -7.03 2.69 -8.90
N LYS A 139 -8.32 2.68 -9.22
CA LYS A 139 -9.16 1.48 -9.11
C LYS A 139 -9.61 1.08 -10.50
N GLU A 140 -9.53 -0.20 -10.79
CA GLU A 140 -10.02 -0.79 -12.03
C GLU A 140 -10.92 -1.99 -11.71
N TYR A 141 -11.84 -2.29 -12.62
CA TYR A 141 -12.61 -3.52 -12.50
C TYR A 141 -11.82 -4.68 -13.10
N VAL A 142 -11.90 -5.85 -12.48
CA VAL A 142 -11.50 -7.11 -13.12
C VAL A 142 -12.45 -7.34 -14.29
N ASP A 143 -11.92 -7.35 -15.50
CA ASP A 143 -12.65 -7.45 -16.77
C ASP A 143 -12.32 -8.74 -17.55
N GLY A 144 -11.55 -9.65 -16.96
CA GLY A 144 -11.39 -11.03 -17.46
C GLY A 144 -10.49 -11.17 -18.70
N GLU A 145 -10.11 -10.06 -19.34
CA GLU A 145 -9.22 -10.06 -20.50
C GLU A 145 -7.74 -9.84 -20.10
N ALA A 146 -7.45 -8.80 -19.30
CA ALA A 146 -6.08 -8.45 -18.90
C ALA A 146 -5.76 -8.82 -17.44
N VAL A 147 -6.75 -8.75 -16.55
CA VAL A 147 -6.64 -9.15 -15.15
C VAL A 147 -7.74 -10.14 -14.83
N VAL A 148 -7.34 -11.33 -14.38
CA VAL A 148 -8.25 -12.48 -14.17
C VAL A 148 -8.65 -12.67 -12.70
N SER A 149 -8.04 -11.93 -11.77
CA SER A 149 -8.30 -12.05 -10.33
C SER A 149 -8.23 -10.70 -9.62
N PRO A 150 -9.08 -10.46 -8.59
CA PRO A 150 -8.94 -9.28 -7.72
C PRO A 150 -7.56 -9.24 -7.06
N GLY A 151 -7.07 -8.02 -6.81
CA GLY A 151 -5.73 -7.84 -6.29
C GLY A 151 -5.25 -6.41 -6.39
N ALA A 152 -3.93 -6.24 -6.31
CA ALA A 152 -3.28 -4.97 -6.59
C ALA A 152 -1.97 -5.19 -7.34
N ALA A 153 -1.69 -4.33 -8.32
CA ALA A 153 -0.35 -4.16 -8.86
C ALA A 153 0.29 -2.95 -8.18
N ILE A 154 1.43 -3.15 -7.53
CA ILE A 154 2.08 -2.12 -6.72
C ILE A 154 3.54 -1.95 -7.18
N ALA A 155 4.00 -0.71 -7.24
CA ALA A 155 5.40 -0.37 -7.39
C ALA A 155 5.84 0.62 -6.32
N VAL A 156 7.04 0.41 -5.79
CA VAL A 156 7.71 1.31 -4.85
C VAL A 156 8.95 1.85 -5.53
N LEU A 157 9.00 3.17 -5.68
CA LEU A 157 10.08 3.88 -6.38
C LEU A 157 10.79 4.77 -5.35
N PRO A 158 12.12 4.68 -5.20
CA PRO A 158 12.85 5.64 -4.40
C PRO A 158 12.91 6.98 -5.12
N ILE A 159 12.81 8.06 -4.36
CA ILE A 159 13.00 9.40 -4.87
C ILE A 159 14.42 9.83 -4.49
N THR A 160 15.30 9.87 -5.47
CA THR A 160 16.56 10.61 -5.34
C THR A 160 16.29 12.07 -5.62
N GLU A 161 16.88 12.97 -4.84
CA GLU A 161 16.89 14.39 -5.22
C GLU A 161 17.57 14.54 -6.59
N GLU A 162 16.74 14.70 -7.62
CA GLU A 162 16.92 15.55 -8.81
C GLU A 162 15.71 15.34 -9.74
N THR A 163 14.68 16.15 -9.55
CA THR A 163 13.79 16.49 -10.68
C THR A 163 13.57 17.99 -10.60
N PRO A 164 14.34 18.80 -11.36
CA PRO A 164 14.03 20.21 -11.50
C PRO A 164 12.59 20.28 -11.98
N HIS A 165 11.75 20.96 -11.23
CA HIS A 165 10.40 21.24 -11.67
C HIS A 165 10.56 22.11 -12.92
N GLY A 166 10.30 21.52 -14.08
CA GLY A 166 10.22 22.28 -15.32
C GLY A 166 9.15 23.34 -15.12
N THR A 167 9.58 24.57 -14.89
CA THR A 167 8.73 25.75 -15.08
C THR A 167 8.35 25.74 -16.56
N SER A 168 7.15 25.25 -16.87
CA SER A 168 6.53 25.59 -18.15
C SER A 168 6.11 27.05 -18.05
N ALA A 169 6.64 27.83 -19.00
CA ALA A 169 6.28 29.21 -19.28
C ALA A 169 4.82 29.35 -19.73
#